data_AF-A0A7X7BVE0-F1
#
_entry.id   AF-A0A7X7BVE0-F1
#
_cell.length_a   1.000
_cell.length_b   1.000
_cell.length_c   1.000
_cell.angle_alpha   90.00
_cell.angle_beta   90.00
_cell.angle_gamma   90.00
#
_symmetry.space_group_name_H-M   'P 1'
#
loop_
_entity.id
_entity.type
_entity.pdbx_description
1 polymer ?
#
loop_
_entity_poly.entity_id
_entity_poly.type
_entity_poly.pdbx_seq_one_letter_code
_entity_poly.pdbx_strand_id
1 'polypeptide(L)' 'MTPYLNLVGYSGVSAYDVQDDGIVIQYSNGAEYLYSYEKPGKDDVEEMIRLAEIGEGLNRFVNRRVKQNYEKRLK' A
#
# COMPACT_ATOMS: atom_id res chain seq x y z
N MET A 1 0.86 -11.31 -4.69
CA MET A 1 0.49 -10.68 -3.42
C MET A 1 1.13 -11.39 -2.23
N THR A 2 1.95 -10.64 -1.51
CA THR A 2 2.58 -11.01 -0.24
C THR A 2 1.66 -10.62 0.93
N PRO A 3 1.36 -11.53 1.87
CA PRO A 3 0.59 -11.19 3.08
C PRO A 3 1.29 -10.11 3.90
N TYR A 4 0.53 -9.09 4.32
CA TYR A 4 1.08 -8.04 5.16
C TYR A 4 1.21 -8.54 6.59
N LEU A 5 2.42 -8.45 7.17
CA LEU A 5 2.73 -9.01 8.49
C LEU A 5 1.87 -8.42 9.61
N ASN A 6 1.42 -7.17 9.46
CA ASN A 6 0.53 -6.49 10.40
C ASN A 6 1.03 -6.60 11.85
N LEU A 7 2.30 -6.24 12.11
CA LEU A 7 2.94 -6.45 13.42
C LEU A 7 2.24 -5.73 14.59
N VAL A 8 1.48 -4.68 14.30
CA VAL A 8 0.68 -3.90 15.28
C VAL A 8 -0.74 -4.45 15.45
N GLY A 9 -1.20 -5.36 14.59
CA GLY A 9 -2.47 -6.08 14.71
C GLY A 9 -3.73 -5.34 14.24
N TYR A 10 -3.67 -4.03 13.98
CA TYR A 10 -4.85 -3.21 13.62
C TYR A 10 -4.77 -2.57 12.22
N SER A 11 -3.95 -3.13 11.32
CA SER A 11 -3.89 -2.64 9.94
C SER A 11 -5.14 -3.03 9.15
N GLY A 12 -5.68 -2.07 8.38
CA GLY A 12 -6.69 -2.35 7.38
C GLY A 12 -6.13 -3.04 6.13
N VAL A 13 -4.80 -3.10 5.98
CA VAL A 13 -4.10 -3.75 4.87
C VAL A 13 -3.90 -5.23 5.17
N SER A 14 -4.32 -6.11 4.25
CA SER A 14 -4.19 -7.56 4.35
C SER A 14 -3.03 -8.11 3.54
N ALA A 15 -2.74 -7.54 2.38
CA ALA A 15 -1.67 -7.97 1.48
C ALA A 15 -1.18 -6.82 0.60
N TYR A 16 -0.01 -7.00 0.00
CA TYR A 16 0.55 -6.08 -0.97
C TYR A 16 1.23 -6.81 -2.13
N ASP A 17 1.44 -6.14 -3.25
CA ASP A 17 2.19 -6.65 -4.40
C ASP A 17 3.09 -5.56 -4.94
N VAL A 18 4.40 -5.79 -4.93
CA VAL A 18 5.36 -4.84 -5.50
C VAL A 18 5.50 -5.13 -6.99
N GLN A 19 5.37 -4.09 -7.81
CA GLN A 19 5.52 -4.12 -9.26
C GLN A 19 6.67 -3.20 -9.68
N ASP A 20 7.11 -3.30 -10.94
CA ASP A 20 8.25 -2.51 -11.45
C ASP A 20 7.98 -0.98 -11.42
N ASP A 21 6.71 -0.58 -11.44
CA ASP A 21 6.26 0.81 -11.49
C ASP A 21 5.37 1.23 -10.30
N GLY A 22 5.24 0.38 -9.27
CA GLY A 22 4.24 0.62 -8.23
C GLY A 22 4.10 -0.44 -7.14
N ILE A 23 3.08 -0.24 -6.33
CA ILE A 23 2.61 -1.20 -5.33
C ILE A 23 1.10 -1.30 -5.37
N VAL A 24 0.60 -2.54 -5.39
CA VAL A 24 -0.82 -2.83 -5.17
C VAL A 24 -1.04 -3.13 -3.70
N ILE A 25 -2.03 -2.47 -3.10
CA ILE A 25 -2.46 -2.73 -1.73
C ILE A 25 -3.83 -3.37 -1.74
N GLN A 26 -3.93 -4.50 -1.05
CA GLN A 26 -5.19 -5.15 -0.75
C GLN A 26 -5.59 -4.84 0.69
N TYR A 27 -6.84 -4.40 0.86
CA TYR A 27 -7.44 -4.17 2.18
C TYR A 27 -8.24 -5.38 2.65
N SER A 28 -8.50 -5.45 3.95
CA SER A 28 -9.25 -6.54 4.60
C SER A 28 -10.67 -6.72 4.07
N ASN A 29 -11.26 -5.71 3.45
CA ASN A 29 -12.56 -5.79 2.77
C ASN A 29 -12.47 -6.34 1.33
N GLY A 30 -11.28 -6.74 0.87
CA GLY A 30 -11.00 -7.26 -0.47
C GLY A 30 -10.85 -6.19 -1.55
N ALA A 31 -10.88 -4.91 -1.21
CA ALA A 31 -10.63 -3.82 -2.15
C ALA A 31 -9.13 -3.74 -2.47
N GLU A 32 -8.81 -3.46 -3.73
CA GLU A 32 -7.44 -3.40 -4.24
C GLU A 32 -7.16 -2.07 -4.91
N TYR A 33 -6.03 -1.46 -4.58
CA TYR A 33 -5.64 -0.13 -5.06
C TYR A 33 -4.21 -0.16 -5.59
N LEU A 34 -4.01 0.37 -6.79
CA LEU A 34 -2.70 0.58 -7.39
C LEU A 34 -2.19 1.98 -7.04
N TYR A 35 -0.99 2.00 -6.47
CA TYR A 35 -0.19 3.19 -6.25
C TYR A 35 1.05 3.08 -7.14
N SER A 36 1.11 3.88 -8.20
CA SER A 36 2.24 3.87 -9.13
C SER A 36 3.16 5.08 -8.93
N TYR A 37 4.30 5.04 -9.61
CA TYR A 37 5.22 6.17 -9.65
C TYR A 37 4.62 7.44 -10.28
N GLU A 38 3.54 7.32 -11.07
CA GLU A 38 2.79 8.46 -11.58
C GLU A 38 1.86 9.06 -10.51
N LYS A 39 1.13 8.20 -9.78
CA LYS A 39 0.27 8.60 -8.65
C LYS A 39 0.33 7.55 -7.56
N PRO A 40 0.86 7.87 -6.37
CA PRO A 40 1.06 9.21 -5.78
C PRO A 40 2.34 9.94 -6.18
N GLY A 41 3.28 9.25 -6.82
CA GLY A 41 4.66 9.73 -7.02
C GLY A 41 5.67 8.70 -6.52
N LYS A 42 6.85 8.66 -7.15
CA LYS A 42 7.89 7.67 -6.85
C LYS A 42 8.29 7.63 -5.37
N ASP A 43 8.61 8.77 -4.77
CA ASP A 43 9.06 8.83 -3.37
C ASP A 43 8.02 8.29 -2.38
N ASP A 44 6.73 8.48 -2.68
CA ASP A 44 5.65 7.96 -1.88
C ASP A 44 5.53 6.44 -2.01
N VAL A 45 5.62 5.91 -3.24
CA VAL A 45 5.56 4.48 -3.50
C VAL A 45 6.75 3.74 -2.87
N GLU A 46 7.96 4.27 -2.98
CA GLU A 46 9.15 3.66 -2.35
C GLU A 46 9.00 3.55 -0.83
N GLU A 47 8.47 4.60 -0.19
CA GLU A 47 8.20 4.55 1.26
C GLU A 47 7.08 3.55 1.59
N MET A 48 6.05 3.44 0.73
CA MET A 48 5.02 2.41 0.90
C MET A 48 5.61 1.00 0.81
N ILE A 49 6.49 0.72 -0.15
CA ILE A 49 7.17 -0.57 -0.30
C ILE A 49 8.00 -0.87 0.95
N ARG A 50 8.82 0.10 1.40
CA ARG A 50 9.62 -0.04 2.62
C ARG A 50 8.76 -0.41 3.85
N LEU A 51 7.65 0.30 4.07
CA LEU A 51 6.74 0.03 5.19
C LEU A 51 6.01 -1.32 5.04
N ALA A 52 5.71 -1.72 3.80
CA ALA A 52 5.12 -3.02 3.47
C ALA A 52 6.06 -4.17 3.85
N GLU A 53 7.33 -4.07 3.52
CA GLU A 53 8.37 -5.05 3.81
C GLU A 53 8.70 -5.14 5.30
N ILE A 54 8.76 -3.99 5.99
CA ILE A 54 8.94 -3.95 7.46
C ILE A 54 7.72 -4.57 8.17
N GLY A 55 6.53 -4.46 7.59
CA GLY A 55 5.30 -5.00 8.17
C GLY A 55 4.64 -4.07 9.19
N GLU A 56 5.05 -2.80 9.25
CA GLU A 56 4.56 -1.79 10.19
C GLU A 56 4.36 -0.43 9.51
N GLY A 57 3.33 0.32 9.93
CA GLY A 57 3.17 1.73 9.55
C GLY A 57 2.52 2.01 8.19
N LEU A 58 2.43 1.02 7.28
CA LEU A 58 1.88 1.21 5.93
C LEU A 58 0.47 1.82 5.92
N ASN A 59 -0.46 1.23 6.67
CA ASN A 59 -1.84 1.72 6.73
C ASN A 59 -1.94 3.18 7.27
N ARG A 60 -1.07 3.54 8.21
CA ARG A 60 -1.01 4.91 8.76
C ARG A 60 -0.47 5.89 7.73
N PHE A 61 0.59 5.50 7.01
CA PHE A 61 1.17 6.30 5.94
C PHE A 61 0.14 6.56 4.84
N VAL A 62 -0.52 5.50 4.36
CA VAL A 62 -1.53 5.61 3.31
C VAL A 62 -2.65 6.56 3.74
N ASN A 63 -3.21 6.40 4.94
CA ASN A 63 -4.29 7.26 5.42
C ASN A 63 -3.87 8.74 5.59
N ARG A 64 -2.60 9.02 5.88
CA ARG A 64 -2.12 10.40 6.12
C ARG A 64 -1.67 11.12 4.86
N ARG A 65 -1.02 10.42 3.93
CA ARG A 65 -0.32 11.06 2.80
C ARG A 65 -0.98 10.81 1.45
N VAL A 66 -1.45 9.58 1.20
CA VAL A 66 -1.81 9.14 -0.17
C VAL A 66 -3.20 8.51 -0.30
N LYS A 67 -4.07 8.63 0.72
CA LYS A 67 -5.38 7.96 0.80
C LYS A 67 -6.24 8.09 -0.45
N GLN A 68 -6.23 9.28 -1.07
CA GLN A 68 -6.99 9.59 -2.28
C GLN A 68 -6.09 9.80 -3.51
N ASN A 69 -4.77 9.65 -3.34
CA ASN A 69 -3.77 9.85 -4.39
C ASN A 69 -3.27 8.49 -4.90
N TYR A 70 -4.21 7.61 -5.25
CA TYR A 70 -3.93 6.34 -5.92
C TYR A 70 -4.18 6.49 -7.42
N GLU A 71 -3.51 5.69 -8.24
CA GLU A 71 -3.74 5.72 -9.68
C GLU A 71 -5.09 5.11 -10.04
N LYS A 72 -5.35 3.90 -9.52
CA LYS A 72 -6.54 3.13 -9.90
C LYS A 72 -7.00 2.21 -8.79
N ARG A 73 -8.32 2.06 -8.67
CA ARG A 73 -8.94 0.97 -7.91
C ARG A 73 -9.13 -0.23 -8.83
N LEU A 74 -8.58 -1.38 -8.45
CA LEU A 74 -8.61 -2.61 -9.22
C LEU A 74 -9.84 -3.47 -8.89
N LYS A 75 -10.31 -3.40 -7.63
CA LYS A 75 -11.44 -4.18 -7.11
C LYS A 75 -12.22 -3.41 -6.05
#